data_AF-A0AAE1E7U7-F1
#
_entry.id   AF-A0AAE1E7U7-F1
#
_cell.length_a   1.000
_cell.length_b   1.000
_cell.length_c   1.000
_cell.angle_alpha   90.00
_cell.angle_beta   90.00
_cell.angle_gamma   90.00
#
_symmetry.space_group_name_H-M   'P 1'
#
loop_
_entity.id
_entity.type
_entity.pdbx_description
1 polymer ?
#
loop_
_entity_poly.entity_id
_entity_poly.type
_entity_poly.pdbx_seq_one_letter_code
_entity_poly.pdbx_strand_id
1 'polypeptide(L)'
;MLTEPERTTTTNSNDRRGLCLFIESSENRAAKYFAAEMFKEARPCATRRCVNSSTRERGTQTRTTRRSSTKTSTPAVSIIDVTTSTNLTCLVTDRSEPTFLHSKGGLYRPDTALVSSDILELITREVLEDVGSDHLPALITVGISRRREKEASTWNFNKADWRAYAHVLDMRLESVDWNAMTVEKANKALVNEITRAARKSIPRGAHKDFIRNPTATNRKRYNAYSRRAKRIGETITETEWRKVCDGFNFRKSSRTAWGLVRRLEGKRTASGTEPLVVNGRTLLTVRAEAEAFTPFYTRGEGSNSQASRRMVEKARKDWERRPSVVNRTFHTDFTIAELEGALRKSKKGKAPGRDGVTQEMLSHMGPKAKHALLRLYNLPWQSGTTQPTWQTAVVIPILKKGKKASDLASYRPISFTSTISKTMERMVNGRLYQYMEDKNR
;
A
#
# COMPACT_ATOMS: atom_id res chain seq x y z
N MET A 1 -30.59 3.84 34.89
CA MET A 1 -29.54 3.44 35.85
C MET A 1 -29.28 1.97 35.67
N LEU A 2 -28.18 1.61 35.01
CA LEU A 2 -27.41 0.37 35.22
C LEU A 2 -26.09 0.64 34.48
N THR A 3 -25.05 0.82 35.28
CA THR A 3 -23.70 1.28 34.95
C THR A 3 -22.86 0.12 34.41
N GLU A 4 -22.21 0.31 33.26
CA GLU A 4 -21.11 -0.54 32.81
C GLU A 4 -19.84 -0.23 33.63
N PRO A 5 -19.05 -1.22 34.08
CA PRO A 5 -17.78 -0.95 34.73
C PRO A 5 -16.67 -0.74 33.68
N GLU A 6 -15.97 0.38 33.81
CA GLU A 6 -14.73 0.68 33.11
C GLU A 6 -13.66 -0.37 33.46
N ARG A 7 -13.17 -1.12 32.47
CA ARG A 7 -11.90 -1.84 32.58
C ARG A 7 -10.81 -1.06 31.85
N THR A 8 -10.01 -0.38 32.64
CA THR A 8 -8.66 0.07 32.30
C THR A 8 -7.82 -1.15 31.93
N THR A 9 -7.38 -1.23 30.67
CA THR A 9 -6.36 -2.20 30.23
C THR A 9 -5.08 -1.44 29.95
N THR A 10 -4.15 -1.56 30.89
CA THR A 10 -2.75 -1.20 30.75
C THR A 10 -2.12 -1.99 29.60
N THR A 11 -1.42 -1.25 28.74
CA THR A 11 -0.67 -1.75 27.59
C THR A 11 0.50 -2.63 28.01
N ASN A 12 0.51 -3.88 27.57
CA ASN A 12 1.73 -4.66 27.38
C ASN A 12 1.58 -5.47 26.08
N SER A 13 2.03 -4.90 24.96
CA SER A 13 2.03 -5.57 23.66
C SER A 13 3.37 -6.24 23.40
N ASN A 14 3.51 -7.50 23.81
CA ASN A 14 4.52 -8.40 23.25
C ASN A 14 3.95 -8.99 21.95
N ASP A 15 4.33 -8.40 20.82
CA ASP A 15 3.95 -8.82 19.47
C ASP A 15 4.74 -10.11 19.11
N ARG A 16 4.24 -11.28 19.52
CA ARG A 16 4.79 -12.58 19.11
C ARG A 16 4.31 -12.90 17.70
N ARG A 17 5.25 -13.03 16.75
CA ARG A 17 4.96 -13.29 15.33
C ARG A 17 5.45 -14.67 14.93
N GLY A 18 4.51 -15.56 14.60
CA GLY A 18 4.81 -16.86 14.00
C GLY A 18 4.61 -16.87 12.48
N LEU A 19 5.44 -17.66 11.79
CA LEU A 19 5.31 -17.98 10.36
C LEU A 19 4.39 -19.22 10.20
N CYS A 20 3.55 -19.25 9.17
CA CYS A 20 2.78 -20.43 8.77
C CYS A 20 2.99 -20.68 7.28
N LEU A 21 3.47 -21.88 6.93
CA LEU A 21 3.82 -22.29 5.56
C LEU A 21 2.90 -23.44 5.14
N PHE A 22 2.26 -23.27 3.99
CA PHE A 22 1.40 -24.27 3.37
C PHE A 22 2.12 -24.89 2.17
N ILE A 23 2.22 -26.22 2.13
CA ILE A 23 2.75 -26.95 0.98
C ILE A 23 1.65 -27.91 0.53
N GLU A 24 0.94 -27.51 -0.52
CA GLU A 24 -0.09 -28.32 -1.17
C GLU A 24 0.60 -29.21 -2.21
N SER A 25 0.58 -30.54 -2.02
CA SER A 25 1.17 -31.49 -2.99
C SER A 25 0.10 -31.98 -3.96
N SER A 26 -0.39 -31.10 -4.83
CA SER A 26 -1.12 -31.50 -6.03
C SER A 26 -0.41 -30.94 -7.27
N GLU A 27 0.25 -31.85 -7.99
CA GLU A 27 0.72 -31.78 -9.38
C GLU A 27 1.25 -30.45 -9.98
N ASN A 28 1.89 -29.57 -9.19
CA ASN A 28 2.42 -28.33 -9.74
C ASN A 28 3.96 -28.37 -9.91
N ARG A 29 4.43 -28.44 -11.16
CA ARG A 29 5.87 -28.36 -11.53
C ARG A 29 6.58 -27.13 -10.93
N ALA A 30 5.86 -26.08 -10.55
CA ALA A 30 6.40 -24.88 -9.89
C ALA A 30 6.85 -25.12 -8.43
N ALA A 31 6.23 -26.05 -7.69
CA ALA A 31 6.63 -26.38 -6.31
C ALA A 31 7.99 -27.10 -6.26
N LYS A 32 8.32 -27.87 -7.31
CA LYS A 32 9.64 -28.49 -7.48
C LYS A 32 10.77 -27.46 -7.63
N TYR A 33 10.49 -26.30 -8.23
CA TYR A 33 11.48 -25.23 -8.39
C TYR A 33 11.71 -24.45 -7.10
N PHE A 34 10.66 -24.14 -6.34
CA PHE A 34 10.80 -23.40 -5.08
C PHE A 34 11.48 -24.24 -3.97
N ALA A 35 11.23 -25.54 -3.93
CA ALA A 35 12.00 -26.46 -3.08
C ALA A 35 13.46 -26.58 -3.56
N ALA A 36 13.70 -26.70 -4.87
CA ALA A 36 15.07 -26.83 -5.41
C ALA A 36 15.95 -25.59 -5.17
N GLU A 37 15.38 -24.38 -5.05
CA GLU A 37 16.14 -23.17 -4.73
C GLU A 37 16.57 -23.11 -3.25
N MET A 38 15.73 -23.59 -2.32
CA MET A 38 16.03 -23.67 -0.88
C MET A 38 17.13 -24.70 -0.55
N PHE A 39 17.32 -25.71 -1.40
CA PHE A 39 18.29 -26.80 -1.18
C PHE A 39 19.62 -26.64 -1.95
N LYS A 40 19.84 -25.52 -2.67
CA LYS A 40 21.10 -25.27 -3.43
C LYS A 40 22.29 -24.77 -2.59
N GLU A 41 22.08 -24.34 -1.34
CA GLU A 41 23.18 -23.82 -0.51
C GLU A 41 23.97 -24.87 0.28
N ALA A 42 23.59 -26.15 0.22
CA ALA A 42 24.43 -27.26 0.70
C ALA A 42 25.26 -27.84 -0.47
N ARG A 43 26.53 -27.45 -0.53
CA ARG A 43 27.49 -27.76 -1.61
C ARG A 43 27.91 -29.25 -1.74
N PRO A 44 28.61 -29.64 -2.82
CA PRO A 44 28.54 -30.95 -3.46
C PRO A 44 29.67 -31.91 -3.06
N CYS A 45 29.45 -33.22 -3.18
CA CYS A 45 30.54 -34.17 -3.39
C CYS A 45 30.07 -35.48 -4.04
N ALA A 46 30.97 -36.05 -4.84
CA ALA A 46 31.03 -37.42 -5.35
C ALA A 46 30.22 -37.81 -6.60
N THR A 47 30.79 -37.44 -7.75
CA THR A 47 30.89 -38.32 -8.93
C THR A 47 31.79 -39.54 -8.64
N ARG A 48 31.30 -40.77 -8.85
CA ARG A 48 31.98 -41.97 -9.42
C ARG A 48 31.06 -43.19 -9.25
N ARG A 49 30.45 -43.67 -10.34
CA ARG A 49 30.81 -44.85 -11.17
C ARG A 49 30.63 -46.22 -10.49
N CYS A 50 29.77 -47.01 -11.14
CA CYS A 50 29.48 -48.43 -10.99
C CYS A 50 30.71 -49.34 -11.05
N VAL A 51 30.57 -50.60 -10.55
CA VAL A 51 30.75 -51.89 -11.27
C VAL A 51 31.11 -53.06 -10.30
N ASN A 52 30.30 -54.14 -10.36
CA ASN A 52 30.55 -55.60 -10.11
C ASN A 52 31.05 -56.10 -8.73
N SER A 53 30.85 -57.36 -8.27
CA SER A 53 30.08 -58.57 -8.64
C SER A 53 30.31 -59.68 -7.60
N SER A 54 29.34 -60.61 -7.44
CA SER A 54 29.42 -61.98 -6.86
C SER A 54 29.67 -62.10 -5.34
N THR A 55 29.10 -63.03 -4.57
CA THR A 55 28.84 -64.47 -4.80
C THR A 55 27.60 -64.97 -4.03
N ARG A 56 27.04 -66.09 -4.52
CA ARG A 56 25.94 -66.89 -3.96
C ARG A 56 26.29 -67.51 -2.60
N GLU A 57 25.29 -67.63 -1.73
CA GLU A 57 25.03 -68.88 -0.99
C GLU A 57 23.53 -69.08 -0.79
N ARG A 58 23.07 -70.32 -1.03
CA ARG A 58 21.67 -70.75 -0.96
C ARG A 58 21.38 -71.25 0.45
N GLY A 59 20.37 -70.67 1.10
CA GLY A 59 19.74 -71.20 2.30
C GLY A 59 18.23 -71.01 2.20
N THR A 60 17.51 -72.07 1.85
CA THR A 60 16.05 -72.15 1.88
C THR A 60 15.58 -72.15 3.33
N GLN A 61 15.00 -71.03 3.79
CA GLN A 61 14.05 -71.02 4.90
C GLN A 61 12.82 -70.20 4.52
N THR A 62 11.71 -70.91 4.37
CA THR A 62 10.35 -70.38 4.32
C THR A 62 10.08 -69.58 5.60
N ARG A 63 10.05 -68.25 5.48
CA ARG A 63 9.56 -67.37 6.54
C ARG A 63 8.68 -66.29 5.91
N THR A 64 7.37 -66.49 6.05
CA THR A 64 6.34 -65.47 5.85
C THR A 64 6.70 -64.24 6.66
N THR A 65 7.26 -63.21 6.00
CA THR A 65 7.48 -61.90 6.59
C THR A 65 6.49 -60.93 5.96
N ARG A 66 5.51 -60.52 6.78
CA ARG A 66 4.78 -59.26 6.58
C ARG A 66 5.81 -58.18 6.29
N ARG A 67 5.84 -57.65 5.07
CA ARG A 67 6.59 -56.44 4.74
C ARG A 67 5.91 -55.26 5.41
N SER A 68 6.26 -54.96 6.66
CA SER A 68 6.13 -53.61 7.19
C SER A 68 7.29 -52.80 6.62
N SER A 69 7.08 -52.17 5.46
CA SER A 69 8.10 -51.30 4.88
C SER A 69 8.18 -49.99 5.67
N THR A 70 9.06 -49.94 6.68
CA THR A 70 9.54 -48.71 7.33
C THR A 70 10.57 -48.00 6.45
N LYS A 71 10.21 -47.67 5.20
CA LYS A 71 11.03 -46.78 4.37
C LYS A 71 10.41 -45.39 4.39
N THR A 72 10.94 -44.51 5.23
CA THR A 72 10.67 -43.07 5.19
C THR A 72 11.14 -42.54 3.83
N SER A 73 10.25 -41.89 3.09
CA SER A 73 10.60 -41.31 1.79
C SER A 73 11.55 -40.12 1.98
N THR A 74 12.42 -39.85 1.01
CA THR A 74 13.38 -38.72 1.04
C THR A 74 12.71 -37.37 1.38
N PRO A 75 11.50 -37.06 0.88
CA PRO A 75 10.77 -35.86 1.28
C PRO A 75 10.35 -35.83 2.76
N ALA A 76 9.99 -36.97 3.34
CA ALA A 76 9.60 -37.05 4.75
C ALA A 76 10.81 -36.79 5.68
N VAL A 77 12.00 -37.26 5.29
CA VAL A 77 13.25 -36.96 6.02
C VAL A 77 13.54 -35.46 5.99
N SER A 78 13.39 -34.81 4.83
CA SER A 78 13.62 -33.37 4.72
C SER A 78 12.63 -32.53 5.55
N ILE A 79 11.37 -32.96 5.68
CA ILE A 79 10.39 -32.28 6.55
C ILE A 79 10.82 -32.43 8.01
N ILE A 80 11.25 -33.62 8.43
CA ILE A 80 11.76 -33.86 9.78
C ILE A 80 12.98 -32.98 10.06
N ASP A 81 13.93 -32.90 9.14
CA ASP A 81 15.12 -32.05 9.27
C ASP A 81 14.75 -30.58 9.42
N VAL A 82 13.77 -30.09 8.65
CA VAL A 82 13.28 -28.70 8.78
C VAL A 82 12.62 -28.48 10.13
N THR A 83 11.76 -29.38 10.59
CA THR A 83 11.08 -29.23 11.89
C THR A 83 12.00 -29.38 13.10
N THR A 84 13.13 -30.09 12.95
CA THR A 84 14.13 -30.25 14.02
C THR A 84 15.17 -29.12 14.03
N SER A 85 15.44 -28.50 12.87
CA SER A 85 16.42 -27.40 12.73
C SER A 85 15.83 -25.99 12.82
N THR A 86 14.50 -25.87 12.82
CA THR A 86 13.80 -24.57 12.86
C THR A 86 12.74 -24.53 13.97
N ASN A 87 12.15 -23.36 14.21
CA ASN A 87 11.03 -23.20 15.14
C ASN A 87 9.68 -23.64 14.53
N LEU A 88 9.68 -24.47 13.48
CA LEU A 88 8.48 -24.95 12.83
C LEU A 88 8.07 -26.32 13.40
N THR A 89 6.82 -26.42 13.79
CA THR A 89 6.17 -27.65 14.27
C THR A 89 5.18 -28.15 13.22
N CYS A 90 5.19 -29.46 12.98
CA CYS A 90 4.21 -30.11 12.11
C CYS A 90 2.87 -30.24 12.84
N LEU A 91 1.80 -29.72 12.22
CA LEU A 91 0.43 -29.82 12.73
C LEU A 91 -0.20 -31.18 12.47
N VAL A 92 0.42 -31.99 11.61
CA VAL A 92 -0.10 -33.30 11.20
C VAL A 92 0.72 -34.40 11.87
N THR A 93 0.05 -35.17 12.70
CA THR A 93 0.58 -36.31 13.44
C THR A 93 -0.11 -37.60 12.99
N ASP A 94 0.41 -38.73 13.45
CA ASP A 94 -0.21 -40.06 13.30
C ASP A 94 -1.66 -40.12 13.83
N ARG A 95 -1.96 -39.28 14.84
CA ARG A 95 -3.28 -39.15 15.46
C ARG A 95 -4.22 -38.18 14.75
N SER A 96 -3.73 -37.42 13.78
CA SER A 96 -4.56 -36.44 13.05
C SER A 96 -5.60 -37.15 12.18
N GLU A 97 -6.70 -36.49 11.86
CA GLU A 97 -7.68 -37.04 10.89
C GLU A 97 -7.08 -37.12 9.47
N PRO A 98 -7.36 -38.22 8.73
CA PRO A 98 -6.89 -38.40 7.36
C PRO A 98 -7.55 -37.40 6.40
N THR A 99 -6.81 -36.96 5.40
CA THR A 99 -7.29 -35.99 4.39
C THR A 99 -7.41 -36.60 3.00
N PHE A 100 -7.11 -37.90 2.84
CA PHE A 100 -7.23 -38.58 1.57
C PHE A 100 -7.85 -39.96 1.73
N LEU A 101 -8.85 -40.22 0.89
CA LEU A 101 -9.59 -41.48 0.79
C LEU A 101 -9.18 -42.20 -0.48
N HIS A 102 -8.33 -43.22 -0.36
CA HIS A 102 -7.95 -44.03 -1.51
C HIS A 102 -9.11 -44.94 -1.93
N SER A 103 -9.33 -45.08 -3.24
CA SER A 103 -10.41 -45.88 -3.84
C SER A 103 -10.47 -47.35 -3.37
N LYS A 104 -9.37 -47.89 -2.87
CA LYS A 104 -9.27 -49.23 -2.26
C LYS A 104 -9.48 -49.26 -0.73
N GLY A 105 -10.04 -48.20 -0.15
CA GLY A 105 -10.36 -48.09 1.28
C GLY A 105 -9.19 -47.68 2.19
N GLY A 106 -8.09 -47.18 1.62
CA GLY A 106 -6.93 -46.72 2.40
C GLY A 106 -7.07 -45.26 2.85
N LEU A 107 -6.76 -44.98 4.11
CA LEU A 107 -6.77 -43.62 4.68
C LEU A 107 -5.35 -43.05 4.75
N TYR A 108 -5.14 -41.87 4.16
CA TYR A 108 -3.83 -41.23 4.10
C TYR A 108 -3.87 -39.76 4.55
N ARG A 109 -2.69 -39.22 4.89
CA ARG A 109 -2.48 -37.83 5.34
C ARG A 109 -1.42 -37.13 4.49
N PRO A 110 -1.63 -36.98 3.17
CA PRO A 110 -0.66 -36.31 2.31
C PRO A 110 -0.52 -34.82 2.64
N ASP A 111 -1.58 -34.19 3.17
CA ASP A 111 -1.65 -32.74 3.36
C ASP A 111 -0.97 -32.32 4.67
N THR A 112 0.29 -31.91 4.57
CA THR A 112 1.12 -31.48 5.71
C THR A 112 1.01 -29.98 5.93
N ALA A 113 0.94 -29.55 7.20
CA ALA A 113 0.95 -28.13 7.57
C ALA A 113 1.99 -27.88 8.67
N LEU A 114 2.78 -26.81 8.51
CA LEU A 114 3.81 -26.39 9.45
C LEU A 114 3.45 -25.04 10.08
N VAL A 115 3.74 -24.89 11.37
CA VAL A 115 3.52 -23.64 12.09
C VAL A 115 4.65 -23.30 13.05
N SER A 116 4.96 -22.02 13.23
CA SER A 116 5.85 -21.55 14.29
C SER A 116 5.38 -22.06 15.65
N SER A 117 6.28 -22.65 16.44
CA SER A 117 5.98 -23.07 17.81
C SER A 117 5.46 -21.91 18.68
N ASP A 118 5.86 -20.68 18.37
CA ASP A 118 5.43 -19.46 19.08
C ASP A 118 3.93 -19.15 19.02
N ILE A 119 3.23 -19.71 18.04
CA ILE A 119 1.78 -19.49 17.83
C ILE A 119 0.99 -20.80 17.85
N LEU A 120 1.64 -21.94 18.15
CA LEU A 120 1.03 -23.27 18.06
C LEU A 120 -0.24 -23.38 18.92
N GLU A 121 -0.24 -22.80 20.13
CA GLU A 121 -1.40 -22.79 21.04
C GLU A 121 -2.59 -21.99 20.50
N LEU A 122 -2.36 -21.12 19.51
CA LEU A 122 -3.40 -20.33 18.86
C LEU A 122 -3.96 -21.03 17.62
N ILE A 123 -3.48 -22.23 17.28
CA ILE A 123 -3.82 -22.90 16.03
C ILE A 123 -4.71 -24.10 16.31
N THR A 124 -5.78 -24.25 15.54
CA THR A 124 -6.57 -25.49 15.50
C THR A 124 -6.63 -26.03 14.08
N ARG A 125 -6.79 -27.35 13.95
CA ARG A 125 -6.97 -28.04 12.67
C ARG A 125 -8.13 -29.02 12.80
N GLU A 126 -9.04 -28.98 11.83
CA GLU A 126 -10.14 -29.95 11.67
C GLU A 126 -10.21 -30.42 10.22
N VAL A 127 -10.63 -31.65 9.97
CA VAL A 127 -10.93 -32.14 8.62
C VAL A 127 -12.44 -32.01 8.39
N LEU A 128 -12.81 -31.41 7.26
CA LEU A 128 -14.19 -31.15 6.89
C LEU A 128 -14.78 -32.32 6.10
N GLU A 129 -16.11 -32.30 5.96
CA GLU A 129 -16.87 -33.28 5.20
C GLU A 129 -16.45 -33.33 3.71
N ASP A 130 -16.74 -34.47 3.09
CA ASP A 130 -16.47 -34.71 1.69
C ASP A 130 -17.23 -33.72 0.79
N VAL A 131 -16.50 -33.12 -0.14
CA VAL A 131 -17.00 -32.17 -1.15
C VAL A 131 -17.10 -32.79 -2.54
N GLY A 132 -17.05 -34.12 -2.64
CA GLY A 132 -17.03 -34.90 -3.88
C GLY A 132 -15.62 -35.06 -4.45
N SER A 133 -14.61 -35.10 -3.59
CA SER A 133 -13.18 -35.13 -3.94
C SER A 133 -12.49 -36.28 -3.19
N ASP A 134 -11.46 -36.87 -3.79
CA ASP A 134 -10.63 -37.90 -3.15
C ASP A 134 -9.78 -37.33 -1.99
N HIS A 135 -9.60 -36.01 -1.97
CA HIS A 135 -9.12 -35.24 -0.81
C HIS A 135 -10.26 -34.61 0.00
N LEU A 136 -10.21 -34.82 1.32
CA LEU A 136 -11.02 -34.11 2.32
C LEU A 136 -10.38 -32.77 2.68
N PRO A 137 -11.14 -31.66 2.71
CA PRO A 137 -10.59 -30.36 3.07
C PRO A 137 -10.11 -30.32 4.53
N ALA A 138 -8.95 -29.74 4.80
CA ALA A 138 -8.50 -29.43 6.16
C ALA A 138 -8.65 -27.93 6.46
N LEU A 139 -9.44 -27.59 7.49
CA LEU A 139 -9.53 -26.22 7.98
C LEU A 139 -8.52 -26.00 9.10
N ILE A 140 -7.63 -25.01 8.90
CA ILE A 140 -6.69 -24.56 9.94
C ILE A 140 -7.13 -23.17 10.39
N THR A 141 -7.51 -23.06 11.67
CA THR A 141 -7.90 -21.79 12.27
C THR A 141 -6.72 -21.20 13.01
N VAL A 142 -6.40 -19.94 12.69
CA VAL A 142 -5.37 -19.16 13.38
C VAL A 142 -6.06 -18.16 14.31
N GLY A 143 -5.97 -18.39 15.62
CA GLY A 143 -6.52 -17.57 16.70
C GLY A 143 -5.86 -16.20 16.86
N ILE A 144 -5.20 -15.69 15.82
CA ILE A 144 -4.60 -14.36 15.79
C ILE A 144 -5.60 -13.41 15.16
N SER A 145 -6.19 -12.54 15.98
CA SER A 145 -7.01 -11.46 15.48
C SER A 145 -6.12 -10.37 14.88
N ARG A 146 -5.95 -10.40 13.56
CA ARG A 146 -5.35 -9.26 12.86
C ARG A 146 -6.33 -8.10 12.94
N ARG A 147 -5.97 -7.02 13.65
CA ARG A 147 -6.68 -5.74 13.54
C ARG A 147 -6.58 -5.28 12.09
N ARG A 148 -7.62 -5.56 11.30
CA ARG A 148 -7.68 -5.17 9.91
C ARG A 148 -7.82 -3.65 9.90
N GLU A 149 -6.74 -2.94 9.62
CA GLU A 149 -6.81 -1.50 9.40
C GLU A 149 -7.86 -1.26 8.31
N LYS A 150 -8.85 -0.40 8.61
CA LYS A 150 -9.86 -0.04 7.60
C LYS A 150 -9.12 0.64 6.45
N GLU A 151 -8.99 -0.07 5.33
CA GLU A 151 -8.44 0.52 4.11
C GLU A 151 -9.21 1.81 3.80
N ALA A 152 -8.50 2.94 3.76
CA ALA A 152 -9.10 4.22 3.43
C ALA A 152 -9.87 4.13 2.11
N SER A 153 -11.17 4.42 2.14
CA SER A 153 -11.96 4.49 0.91
C SER A 153 -11.57 5.72 0.11
N THR A 154 -11.31 5.54 -1.19
CA THR A 154 -10.99 6.62 -2.11
C THR A 154 -12.26 7.34 -2.55
N TRP A 155 -12.14 8.64 -2.83
CA TRP A 155 -13.20 9.44 -3.44
C TRP A 155 -13.44 8.99 -4.89
N ASN A 156 -14.71 8.86 -5.29
CA ASN A 156 -15.08 8.61 -6.67
C ASN A 156 -15.54 9.91 -7.34
N PHE A 157 -14.58 10.70 -7.82
CA PHE A 157 -14.85 12.00 -8.46
C PHE A 157 -15.68 11.90 -9.74
N ASN A 158 -15.72 10.73 -10.40
CA ASN A 158 -16.53 10.53 -11.60
C ASN A 158 -18.04 10.42 -11.28
N LYS A 159 -18.39 10.08 -10.03
CA LYS A 159 -19.78 10.01 -9.55
C LYS A 159 -20.12 11.15 -8.59
N ALA A 160 -19.27 12.17 -8.50
CA ALA A 160 -19.50 13.29 -7.61
C ALA A 160 -20.65 14.17 -8.11
N ASP A 161 -21.57 14.52 -7.22
CA ASP A 161 -22.52 15.60 -7.48
C ASP A 161 -21.85 16.94 -7.12
N TRP A 162 -21.20 17.54 -8.11
CA TRP A 162 -20.47 18.80 -7.91
C TRP A 162 -21.41 19.99 -7.67
N ARG A 163 -22.65 19.95 -8.16
CA ARG A 163 -23.64 21.01 -7.93
C ARG A 163 -24.11 20.98 -6.48
N ALA A 164 -24.47 19.80 -5.97
CA ALA A 164 -24.80 19.63 -4.55
C ALA A 164 -23.59 19.93 -3.65
N TYR A 165 -22.38 19.50 -4.05
CA TYR A 165 -21.15 19.83 -3.32
C TYR A 165 -20.94 21.33 -3.16
N ALA A 166 -20.99 22.08 -4.27
CA ALA A 166 -20.81 23.53 -4.26
C ALA A 166 -21.86 24.23 -3.40
N HIS A 167 -23.14 23.85 -3.57
CA HIS A 167 -24.25 24.44 -2.82
C HIS A 167 -24.14 24.17 -1.31
N VAL A 168 -23.90 22.91 -0.92
CA VAL A 168 -23.76 22.52 0.49
C VAL A 168 -22.56 23.22 1.14
N LEU A 169 -21.45 23.35 0.42
CA LEU A 169 -20.24 24.00 0.93
C LEU A 169 -20.46 25.51 1.11
N ASP A 170 -21.07 26.18 0.15
CA ASP A 170 -21.38 27.62 0.22
C ASP A 170 -22.30 27.94 1.40
N MET A 171 -23.39 27.17 1.57
CA MET A 171 -24.31 27.31 2.70
C MET A 171 -23.62 27.13 4.05
N ARG A 172 -22.66 26.20 4.13
CA ARG A 172 -21.92 25.94 5.37
C ARG A 172 -20.94 27.06 5.70
N LEU A 173 -20.18 27.53 4.71
CA LEU A 173 -19.14 28.54 4.93
C LEU A 173 -19.70 29.95 5.14
N GLU A 174 -20.94 30.21 4.71
CA GLU A 174 -21.66 31.46 5.02
C GLU A 174 -21.93 31.62 6.52
N SER A 175 -22.14 30.51 7.23
CA SER A 175 -22.35 30.52 8.69
C SER A 175 -21.07 30.67 9.52
N VAL A 176 -19.89 30.66 8.89
CA VAL A 176 -18.61 30.74 9.58
C VAL A 176 -18.21 32.21 9.73
N ASP A 177 -17.92 32.64 10.97
CA ASP A 177 -17.33 33.95 11.21
C ASP A 177 -15.81 33.92 10.97
N TRP A 178 -15.39 34.61 9.91
CA TRP A 178 -14.00 34.67 9.47
C TRP A 178 -13.21 35.81 10.12
N ASN A 179 -13.87 36.81 10.69
CA ASN A 179 -13.24 38.10 11.01
C ASN A 179 -12.41 38.08 12.31
N ALA A 180 -12.64 37.09 13.20
CA ALA A 180 -11.94 36.93 14.47
C ALA A 180 -11.10 35.63 14.57
N MET A 181 -10.86 34.95 13.43
CA MET A 181 -10.14 33.68 13.43
C MET A 181 -8.64 33.87 13.21
N THR A 182 -7.84 33.16 14.02
CA THR A 182 -6.45 32.91 13.66
C THR A 182 -6.39 32.12 12.35
N VAL A 183 -5.27 32.23 11.62
CA VAL A 183 -5.06 31.45 10.38
C VAL A 183 -5.35 29.96 10.62
N GLU A 184 -5.00 29.44 11.81
CA GLU A 184 -5.15 28.03 12.19
C GLU A 184 -6.60 27.61 12.33
N LYS A 185 -7.36 28.44 13.03
CA LYS A 185 -8.80 28.22 13.20
C LYS A 185 -9.51 28.32 11.85
N ALA A 186 -9.16 29.30 11.02
CA ALA A 186 -9.74 29.49 9.69
C ALA A 186 -9.45 28.31 8.75
N ASN A 187 -8.20 27.86 8.66
CA ASN A 187 -7.82 26.71 7.83
C ASN A 187 -8.50 25.43 8.30
N LYS A 188 -8.54 25.17 9.62
CA LYS A 188 -9.21 24.00 10.19
C LYS A 188 -10.72 24.02 9.91
N ALA A 189 -11.38 25.17 10.07
CA ALA A 189 -12.80 25.33 9.74
C ALA A 189 -13.06 25.03 8.25
N LEU A 190 -12.25 25.61 7.36
CA LEU A 190 -12.38 25.39 5.92
C LEU A 190 -12.21 23.90 5.53
N VAL A 191 -11.13 23.26 6.02
CA VAL A 191 -10.86 21.83 5.75
C VAL A 191 -11.99 20.94 6.27
N ASN A 192 -12.53 21.25 7.45
CA ASN A 192 -13.64 20.51 8.04
C ASN A 192 -14.91 20.61 7.18
N GLU A 193 -15.30 21.82 6.76
CA GLU A 193 -16.50 21.99 5.95
C GLU A 193 -16.34 21.44 4.53
N ILE A 194 -15.16 21.57 3.91
CA ILE A 194 -14.82 20.87 2.65
C ILE A 194 -15.03 19.36 2.82
N THR A 195 -14.50 18.79 3.90
CA THR A 195 -14.58 17.34 4.15
C THR A 195 -16.03 16.91 4.38
N ARG A 196 -16.83 17.70 5.10
CA ARG A 196 -18.25 17.42 5.35
C ARG A 196 -19.08 17.50 4.08
N ALA A 197 -18.91 18.55 3.28
CA ALA A 197 -19.59 18.70 1.99
C ALA A 197 -19.19 17.58 1.01
N ALA A 198 -17.92 17.21 0.97
CA ALA A 198 -17.42 16.11 0.16
C ALA A 198 -18.03 14.77 0.59
N ARG A 199 -18.10 14.48 1.90
CA ARG A 199 -18.72 13.23 2.40
C ARG A 199 -20.19 13.11 2.02
N LYS A 200 -20.92 14.23 1.95
CA LYS A 200 -22.34 14.25 1.57
C LYS A 200 -22.57 14.09 0.06
N SER A 201 -21.66 14.63 -0.76
CA SER A 201 -21.91 14.83 -2.20
C SER A 201 -21.02 14.00 -3.12
N ILE A 202 -19.95 13.39 -2.58
CA ILE A 202 -18.98 12.60 -3.33
C ILE A 202 -19.01 11.16 -2.81
N PRO A 203 -19.49 10.21 -3.61
CA PRO A 203 -19.45 8.80 -3.25
C PRO A 203 -18.03 8.34 -2.93
N ARG A 204 -17.89 7.52 -1.89
CA ARG A 204 -16.63 6.86 -1.53
C ARG A 204 -16.74 5.38 -1.83
N GLY A 205 -15.68 4.80 -2.36
CA GLY A 205 -15.65 3.37 -2.59
C GLY A 205 -14.45 2.93 -3.38
N ALA A 206 -14.00 1.73 -3.07
CA ALA A 206 -13.29 0.88 -4.02
C ALA A 206 -14.31 -0.21 -4.39
N HIS A 207 -14.51 -0.50 -5.68
CA HIS A 207 -15.30 -1.67 -6.08
C HIS A 207 -14.57 -2.91 -5.54
N LYS A 208 -15.01 -3.43 -4.38
CA LYS A 208 -14.33 -4.51 -3.65
C LYS A 208 -15.30 -5.37 -2.82
N ASP A 209 -16.61 -5.36 -3.09
CA ASP A 209 -17.61 -5.99 -2.22
C ASP A 209 -17.34 -7.49 -1.97
N PHE A 210 -16.86 -8.23 -2.97
CA PHE A 210 -16.50 -9.63 -2.81
C PHE A 210 -15.20 -9.87 -2.03
N ILE A 211 -14.14 -9.12 -2.32
CA ILE A 211 -12.84 -9.27 -1.64
C ILE A 211 -12.93 -8.85 -0.16
N ARG A 212 -13.84 -7.92 0.16
CA ARG A 212 -14.04 -7.41 1.52
C ARG A 212 -15.00 -8.27 2.33
N ASN A 213 -16.12 -8.70 1.73
CA ASN A 213 -17.16 -9.51 2.37
C ASN A 213 -17.53 -10.69 1.45
N PRO A 214 -16.83 -11.83 1.54
CA PRO A 214 -17.06 -12.99 0.66
C PRO A 214 -18.33 -13.75 1.05
N THR A 215 -19.49 -13.09 1.02
CA THR A 215 -20.79 -13.74 1.14
C THR A 215 -21.15 -14.44 -0.17
N ALA A 216 -22.03 -15.44 -0.12
CA ALA A 216 -22.53 -16.13 -1.31
C ALA A 216 -23.12 -15.16 -2.34
N THR A 217 -23.84 -14.13 -1.89
CA THR A 217 -24.42 -13.06 -2.72
C THR A 217 -23.34 -12.22 -3.41
N ASN A 218 -22.29 -11.83 -2.69
CA ASN A 218 -21.19 -11.05 -3.25
C ASN A 218 -20.34 -11.89 -4.21
N ARG A 219 -20.15 -13.20 -3.94
CA ARG A 219 -19.48 -14.15 -4.85
C ARG A 219 -20.24 -14.28 -6.16
N LYS A 220 -21.57 -14.42 -6.11
CA LYS A 220 -22.44 -14.44 -7.32
C LYS A 220 -22.29 -13.16 -8.14
N ARG A 221 -22.33 -11.98 -7.50
CA ARG A 221 -22.12 -10.68 -8.17
C ARG A 221 -20.73 -10.57 -8.81
N TYR A 222 -19.67 -10.91 -8.08
CA TYR A 222 -18.31 -10.91 -8.62
C TYR A 222 -18.14 -11.86 -9.81
N ASN A 223 -18.64 -13.09 -9.70
CA ASN A 223 -18.60 -14.06 -10.79
C ASN A 223 -19.43 -13.58 -12.01
N ALA A 224 -20.53 -12.87 -11.81
CA ALA A 224 -21.29 -12.26 -12.90
C ALA A 224 -20.51 -11.13 -13.58
N TYR A 225 -19.86 -10.24 -12.82
CA TYR A 225 -18.98 -9.20 -13.37
C TYR A 225 -17.78 -9.79 -14.12
N SER A 226 -17.13 -10.80 -13.56
CA SER A 226 -15.98 -11.46 -14.16
C SER A 226 -16.38 -12.16 -15.47
N ARG A 227 -17.52 -12.86 -15.49
CA ARG A 227 -18.09 -13.43 -16.73
C ARG A 227 -18.48 -12.37 -17.75
N ARG A 228 -19.01 -11.22 -17.32
CA ARG A 228 -19.32 -10.10 -18.22
C ARG A 228 -18.05 -9.48 -18.82
N ALA A 229 -17.02 -9.27 -18.00
CA ALA A 229 -15.73 -8.75 -18.45
C ALA A 229 -15.03 -9.72 -19.41
N LYS A 230 -15.09 -11.03 -19.11
CA LYS A 230 -14.58 -12.09 -20.01
C LYS A 230 -15.32 -12.09 -21.33
N ARG A 231 -16.66 -12.07 -21.32
CA ARG A 231 -17.47 -11.97 -22.54
C ARG A 231 -17.17 -10.71 -23.33
N ILE A 232 -17.11 -9.54 -22.69
CA ILE A 232 -16.71 -8.29 -23.37
C ILE A 232 -15.33 -8.45 -23.99
N GLY A 233 -14.37 -9.07 -23.30
CA GLY A 233 -13.04 -9.38 -23.80
C GLY A 233 -13.02 -10.34 -24.99
N GLU A 234 -13.88 -11.36 -24.97
CA GLU A 234 -14.06 -12.35 -26.05
C GLU A 234 -14.79 -11.75 -27.26
N THR A 235 -15.66 -10.74 -27.06
CA THR A 235 -16.35 -9.98 -28.12
C THR A 235 -15.67 -8.65 -28.45
N ILE A 236 -14.43 -8.39 -28.02
CA ILE A 236 -13.69 -7.24 -28.55
C ILE A 236 -13.53 -7.50 -30.04
N THR A 237 -14.32 -6.79 -30.84
CA THR A 237 -14.27 -6.85 -32.29
C THR A 237 -12.99 -6.20 -32.80
N GLU A 238 -12.58 -6.55 -34.02
CA GLU A 238 -11.48 -5.86 -34.71
C GLU A 238 -11.70 -4.34 -34.73
N THR A 239 -12.95 -3.90 -34.87
CA THR A 239 -13.35 -2.48 -34.82
C THR A 239 -13.11 -1.81 -33.47
N GLU A 240 -13.33 -2.50 -32.36
CA GLU A 240 -13.05 -1.96 -31.02
C GLU A 240 -11.56 -1.97 -30.72
N TRP A 241 -10.83 -2.99 -31.20
CA TRP A 241 -9.38 -3.01 -31.14
C TRP A 241 -8.75 -1.88 -31.95
N ARG A 242 -9.24 -1.62 -33.17
CA ARG A 242 -8.83 -0.49 -34.01
C ARG A 242 -9.07 0.84 -33.32
N LYS A 243 -10.24 1.06 -32.69
CA LYS A 243 -10.49 2.27 -31.87
C LYS A 243 -9.50 2.44 -30.72
N VAL A 244 -9.14 1.34 -30.05
CA VAL A 244 -8.11 1.37 -28.99
C VAL A 244 -6.74 1.74 -29.58
N CYS A 245 -6.37 1.16 -30.72
CA CYS A 245 -5.13 1.45 -31.44
C CYS A 245 -5.06 2.91 -31.93
N ASP A 246 -6.13 3.42 -32.56
CA ASP A 246 -6.24 4.78 -33.09
C ASP A 246 -6.22 5.83 -31.97
N GLY A 247 -6.70 5.46 -30.78
CA GLY A 247 -6.62 6.29 -29.58
C GLY A 247 -5.20 6.48 -29.04
N PHE A 248 -4.21 5.69 -29.47
CA PHE A 248 -2.83 5.83 -29.01
C PHE A 248 -2.08 6.93 -29.75
N ASN A 249 -2.10 8.13 -29.17
CA ASN A 249 -1.18 9.17 -29.56
C ASN A 249 0.14 9.05 -28.77
N PHE A 250 1.18 8.48 -29.38
CA PHE A 250 2.52 8.36 -28.78
C PHE A 250 3.19 9.71 -28.47
N ARG A 251 2.77 10.81 -29.10
CA ARG A 251 3.26 12.17 -28.82
C ARG A 251 2.62 12.80 -27.58
N LYS A 252 1.35 12.51 -27.28
CA LYS A 252 0.60 13.11 -26.14
C LYS A 252 0.37 12.17 -24.95
N SER A 253 0.38 10.85 -25.15
CA SER A 253 -0.07 9.83 -24.18
C SER A 253 0.80 8.56 -24.19
N SER A 254 2.13 8.73 -24.16
CA SER A 254 3.08 7.61 -24.18
C SER A 254 2.86 6.61 -23.03
N ARG A 255 2.42 7.06 -21.85
CA ARG A 255 2.22 6.20 -20.67
C ARG A 255 1.17 5.10 -20.90
N THR A 256 0.06 5.43 -21.54
CA THR A 256 -1.07 4.53 -21.76
C THR A 256 -0.73 3.48 -22.81
N ALA A 257 -0.07 3.91 -23.90
CA ALA A 257 0.42 3.04 -24.96
C ALA A 257 1.48 2.07 -24.44
N TRP A 258 2.53 2.57 -23.76
CA TRP A 258 3.55 1.73 -23.12
C TRP A 258 2.99 0.84 -22.01
N GLY A 259 1.87 1.24 -21.40
CA GLY A 259 1.16 0.42 -20.42
C GLY A 259 0.42 -0.75 -21.06
N LEU A 260 -0.13 -0.59 -22.27
CA LEU A 260 -0.73 -1.68 -23.02
C LEU A 260 0.33 -2.65 -23.54
N VAL A 261 1.39 -2.14 -24.19
CA VAL A 261 2.48 -2.97 -24.73
C VAL A 261 3.04 -3.90 -23.67
N ARG A 262 3.38 -3.39 -22.48
CA ARG A 262 3.88 -4.21 -21.37
C ARG A 262 2.89 -5.29 -20.90
N ARG A 263 1.58 -5.00 -20.96
CA ARG A 263 0.54 -5.98 -20.61
C ARG A 263 0.44 -7.08 -21.67
N LEU A 264 0.53 -6.72 -22.95
CA LEU A 264 0.55 -7.67 -24.07
C LEU A 264 1.79 -8.55 -24.06
N GLU A 265 2.95 -7.98 -23.72
CA GLU A 265 4.22 -8.71 -23.55
C GLU A 265 4.24 -9.63 -22.31
N GLY A 266 3.15 -9.69 -21.53
CA GLY A 266 3.10 -10.48 -20.30
C GLY A 266 4.04 -9.98 -19.19
N LYS A 267 4.69 -8.82 -19.38
CA LYS A 267 5.59 -8.21 -18.39
C LYS A 267 4.76 -7.67 -17.23
N ARG A 268 4.49 -8.52 -16.24
CA ARG A 268 3.99 -8.11 -14.94
C ARG A 268 5.04 -7.22 -14.28
N THR A 269 4.62 -6.08 -13.72
CA THR A 269 5.47 -5.36 -12.77
C THR A 269 5.67 -6.28 -11.58
N ALA A 270 6.88 -6.80 -11.38
CA ALA A 270 7.23 -7.52 -10.17
C ALA A 270 6.88 -6.62 -8.98
N SER A 271 5.87 -7.02 -8.21
CA SER A 271 5.43 -6.33 -6.99
C SER A 271 5.96 -7.04 -5.75
N GLY A 272 7.16 -7.62 -5.85
CA GLY A 272 7.86 -8.15 -4.70
C GLY A 272 8.44 -6.98 -3.92
N THR A 273 7.82 -6.61 -2.81
CA THR A 273 8.46 -5.79 -1.80
C THR A 273 9.41 -6.72 -1.04
N GLU A 274 10.68 -6.75 -1.45
CA GLU A 274 11.72 -7.25 -0.55
C GLU A 274 11.75 -6.32 0.68
N PRO A 275 11.78 -6.88 1.90
CA PRO A 275 11.90 -6.06 3.09
C PRO A 275 13.22 -5.29 3.09
N LEU A 276 13.24 -4.09 3.68
CA LEU A 276 14.46 -3.30 3.79
C LEU A 276 15.49 -3.99 4.69
N VAL A 277 16.77 -3.89 4.32
CA VAL A 277 17.89 -4.38 5.12
C VAL A 277 18.74 -3.18 5.53
N VAL A 278 18.84 -2.96 6.84
CA VAL A 278 19.62 -1.85 7.42
C VAL A 278 20.59 -2.40 8.45
N ASN A 279 21.88 -2.15 8.27
CA ASN A 279 22.95 -2.65 9.15
C ASN A 279 22.90 -4.18 9.38
N GLY A 280 22.63 -4.94 8.30
CA GLY A 280 22.51 -6.40 8.36
C GLY A 280 21.22 -6.93 8.98
N ARG A 281 20.29 -6.05 9.39
CA ARG A 281 18.98 -6.45 9.95
C ARG A 281 17.87 -6.22 8.94
N THR A 282 17.06 -7.25 8.71
CA THR A 282 15.86 -7.18 7.88
C THR A 282 14.71 -6.55 8.66
N LEU A 283 14.15 -5.47 8.14
CA LEU A 283 13.02 -4.75 8.74
C LEU A 283 11.71 -5.40 8.30
N LEU A 284 10.93 -5.91 9.25
CA LEU A 284 9.71 -6.68 8.96
C LEU A 284 8.40 -5.90 9.19
N THR A 285 8.50 -4.60 9.49
CA THR A 285 7.33 -3.76 9.79
C THR A 285 7.40 -2.47 9.00
N VAL A 286 6.25 -2.03 8.47
CA VAL A 286 6.12 -0.75 7.76
C VAL A 286 6.57 0.42 8.64
N ARG A 287 6.36 0.33 9.96
CA ARG A 287 6.80 1.33 10.93
C ARG A 287 8.32 1.39 11.00
N ALA A 288 8.98 0.26 11.20
CA ALA A 288 10.44 0.17 11.26
C ALA A 288 11.08 0.63 9.94
N GLU A 289 10.48 0.26 8.80
CA GLU A 289 10.88 0.75 7.48
C GLU A 289 10.77 2.28 7.39
N ALA A 290 9.64 2.87 7.83
CA ALA A 290 9.44 4.32 7.83
C ALA A 290 10.42 5.06 8.77
N GLU A 291 10.68 4.51 9.95
CA GLU A 291 11.63 5.04 10.92
C GLU A 291 13.07 4.99 10.37
N ALA A 292 13.43 3.97 9.57
CA ALA A 292 14.74 3.88 8.92
C ALA A 292 14.96 4.93 7.82
N PHE A 293 13.90 5.30 7.09
CA PHE A 293 13.99 6.34 6.05
C PHE A 293 14.24 7.75 6.61
N THR A 294 13.76 8.04 7.82
CA THR A 294 13.85 9.38 8.42
C THR A 294 15.29 9.88 8.54
N PRO A 295 16.20 9.21 9.29
CA PRO A 295 17.60 9.61 9.39
C PRO A 295 18.39 9.39 8.10
N PHE A 296 17.85 8.64 7.14
CA PHE A 296 18.47 8.48 5.83
C PHE A 296 18.25 9.73 4.96
N TYR A 297 17.02 10.26 4.93
CA TYR A 297 16.71 11.45 4.15
C TYR A 297 17.20 12.75 4.81
N THR A 298 17.28 12.82 6.14
CA THR A 298 17.77 14.01 6.85
C THR A 298 19.30 14.01 7.03
N ARG A 299 20.01 12.92 6.68
CA ARG A 299 21.46 12.78 6.90
C ARG A 299 22.30 13.86 6.19
N GLY A 300 21.80 14.43 5.10
CA GLY A 300 22.43 15.53 4.36
C GLY A 300 22.06 16.95 4.86
N GLU A 301 21.08 17.08 5.76
CA GLU A 301 20.72 18.36 6.40
C GLU A 301 21.62 18.65 7.63
N GLY A 302 22.51 17.71 7.95
CA GLY A 302 23.51 17.77 9.01
C GLY A 302 24.78 18.54 8.63
N SER A 303 24.65 19.83 8.34
CA SER A 303 25.60 20.83 8.83
C SER A 303 24.87 22.15 9.03
N ASN A 304 23.94 22.13 9.98
CA ASN A 304 23.46 23.33 10.64
C ASN A 304 24.58 23.88 11.56
N SER A 305 25.76 24.09 10.98
CA SER A 305 26.91 24.64 11.67
C SER A 305 26.53 25.99 12.26
N GLN A 306 27.20 26.40 13.35
CA GLN A 306 27.03 27.77 13.84
C GLN A 306 27.27 28.81 12.73
N ALA A 307 28.16 28.53 11.77
CA ALA A 307 28.41 29.38 10.62
C ALA A 307 27.18 29.51 9.71
N SER A 308 26.50 28.40 9.40
CA SER A 308 25.25 28.41 8.61
C SER A 308 24.16 29.25 9.28
N ARG A 309 24.00 29.11 10.60
CA ARG A 309 23.03 29.91 11.37
C ARG A 309 23.37 31.39 11.39
N ARG A 310 24.65 31.74 11.61
CA ARG A 310 25.13 33.12 11.57
C ARG A 310 24.95 33.75 10.20
N MET A 311 25.16 33.00 9.12
CA MET A 311 24.95 33.47 7.75
C MET A 311 23.48 33.79 7.48
N VAL A 312 22.57 32.89 7.86
CA VAL A 312 21.13 33.11 7.73
C VAL A 312 20.68 34.31 8.56
N GLU A 313 21.15 34.41 9.81
CA GLU A 313 20.80 35.52 10.70
C GLU A 313 21.35 36.86 10.19
N LYS A 314 22.56 36.89 9.65
CA LYS A 314 23.13 38.08 8.99
C LYS A 314 22.29 38.48 7.77
N ALA A 315 21.97 37.53 6.89
CA ALA A 315 21.15 37.80 5.71
C ALA A 315 19.75 38.34 6.08
N ARG A 316 19.14 37.80 7.14
CA ARG A 316 17.88 38.30 7.70
C ARG A 316 17.99 39.76 8.15
N LYS A 317 19.00 40.08 8.97
CA LYS A 317 19.24 41.45 9.46
C LYS A 317 19.54 42.42 8.32
N ASP A 318 20.32 42.02 7.34
CA ASP A 318 20.63 42.83 6.16
C ASP A 318 19.37 43.08 5.32
N TRP A 319 18.45 42.11 5.24
CA TRP A 319 17.16 42.26 4.58
C TRP A 319 16.21 43.20 5.34
N GLU A 320 16.14 43.09 6.67
CA GLU A 320 15.38 43.99 7.54
C GLU A 320 15.86 45.45 7.46
N ARG A 321 17.15 45.67 7.14
CA ARG A 321 17.76 47.00 6.98
C ARG A 321 17.57 47.62 5.59
N ARG A 322 17.10 46.86 4.60
CA ARG A 322 16.92 47.41 3.25
C ARG A 322 15.78 48.43 3.25
N PRO A 323 15.96 49.61 2.61
CA PRO A 323 14.89 50.57 2.46
C PRO A 323 13.73 49.89 1.72
N SER A 324 12.51 50.09 2.24
CA SER A 324 11.29 49.56 1.62
C SER A 324 11.16 50.13 0.22
N VAL A 325 11.41 49.30 -0.79
CA VAL A 325 11.06 49.65 -2.17
C VAL A 325 9.55 49.51 -2.22
N VAL A 326 8.85 50.60 -2.52
CA VAL A 326 7.38 50.60 -2.67
C VAL A 326 7.02 49.72 -3.86
N ASN A 327 6.81 48.42 -3.61
CA ASN A 327 6.42 47.46 -4.62
C ASN A 327 4.94 47.11 -4.43
N ARG A 328 4.08 47.84 -5.14
CA ARG A 328 2.62 47.66 -5.06
C ARG A 328 2.18 46.20 -5.26
N THR A 329 2.93 45.42 -6.05
CA THR A 329 2.64 44.00 -6.37
C THR A 329 2.52 43.11 -5.13
N PHE A 330 3.35 43.34 -4.10
CA PHE A 330 3.37 42.51 -2.90
C PHE A 330 2.70 43.16 -1.68
N HIS A 331 2.27 44.42 -1.78
CA HIS A 331 1.62 45.14 -0.68
C HIS A 331 0.09 45.11 -0.74
N THR A 332 -0.50 44.53 -1.79
CA THR A 332 -1.95 44.36 -1.89
C THR A 332 -2.37 42.93 -1.54
N ASP A 333 -3.61 42.79 -1.08
CA ASP A 333 -4.24 41.49 -0.88
C ASP A 333 -4.38 40.72 -2.19
N PHE A 334 -4.49 39.39 -2.09
CA PHE A 334 -4.89 38.56 -3.21
C PHE A 334 -6.33 38.86 -3.62
N THR A 335 -6.53 38.82 -4.93
CA THR A 335 -7.84 39.00 -5.57
C THR A 335 -8.48 37.65 -5.89
N ILE A 336 -9.80 37.66 -6.06
CA ILE A 336 -10.55 36.48 -6.50
C ILE A 336 -10.08 36.01 -7.89
N ALA A 337 -9.72 36.94 -8.78
CA ALA A 337 -9.24 36.63 -10.13
C ALA A 337 -7.91 35.84 -10.09
N GLU A 338 -6.99 36.20 -9.20
CA GLU A 338 -5.74 35.46 -8.98
C GLU A 338 -6.01 34.05 -8.46
N LEU A 339 -6.93 33.92 -7.51
CA LEU A 339 -7.33 32.61 -6.96
C LEU A 339 -7.92 31.72 -8.05
N GLU A 340 -8.88 32.23 -8.81
CA GLU A 340 -9.49 31.45 -9.90
C GLU A 340 -8.48 31.10 -10.99
N GLY A 341 -7.56 32.01 -11.30
CA GLY A 341 -6.43 31.74 -12.18
C GLY A 341 -5.54 30.60 -11.69
N ALA A 342 -5.22 30.59 -10.40
CA ALA A 342 -4.44 29.52 -9.77
C ALA A 342 -5.18 28.19 -9.79
N LEU A 343 -6.48 28.17 -9.48
CA LEU A 343 -7.32 26.97 -9.51
C LEU A 343 -7.43 26.38 -10.92
N ARG A 344 -7.57 27.21 -11.96
CA ARG A 344 -7.61 26.77 -13.36
C ARG A 344 -6.29 26.13 -13.81
N LYS A 345 -5.15 26.67 -13.37
CA LYS A 345 -3.81 26.17 -13.72
C LYS A 345 -3.41 24.91 -12.94
N SER A 346 -4.09 24.59 -11.85
CA SER A 346 -3.77 23.43 -11.00
C SER A 346 -4.18 22.10 -11.64
N LYS A 347 -3.28 21.10 -11.57
CA LYS A 347 -3.51 19.77 -12.14
C LYS A 347 -4.38 18.90 -11.21
N LYS A 348 -5.46 18.34 -11.76
CA LYS A 348 -6.32 17.34 -11.10
C LYS A 348 -5.65 15.95 -11.08
N GLY A 349 -6.17 15.03 -10.29
CA GLY A 349 -5.72 13.64 -10.18
C GLY A 349 -4.42 13.46 -9.40
N LYS A 350 -4.10 14.40 -8.50
CA LYS A 350 -2.89 14.35 -7.66
C LYS A 350 -3.25 13.92 -6.24
N ALA A 351 -2.31 13.24 -5.58
CA ALA A 351 -2.48 12.83 -4.19
C ALA A 351 -2.61 14.07 -3.28
N PRO A 352 -3.58 14.07 -2.35
CA PRO A 352 -3.70 15.15 -1.37
C PRO A 352 -2.57 15.10 -0.34
N GLY A 353 -2.40 16.19 0.40
CA GLY A 353 -1.57 16.21 1.60
C GLY A 353 -2.26 15.52 2.78
N ARG A 354 -1.70 15.72 3.98
CA ARG A 354 -2.22 15.13 5.23
C ARG A 354 -3.66 15.57 5.57
N ASP A 355 -4.07 16.73 5.09
CA ASP A 355 -5.43 17.27 5.25
C ASP A 355 -6.51 16.53 4.42
N GLY A 356 -6.10 15.71 3.45
CA GLY A 356 -7.02 14.97 2.59
C GLY A 356 -7.79 15.82 1.58
N VAL A 357 -7.50 17.13 1.47
CA VAL A 357 -8.15 18.04 0.53
C VAL A 357 -7.51 17.90 -0.84
N THR A 358 -8.35 17.63 -1.85
CA THR A 358 -7.91 17.37 -3.23
C THR A 358 -8.14 18.57 -4.15
N GLN A 359 -7.45 18.60 -5.29
CA GLN A 359 -7.63 19.69 -6.26
C GLN A 359 -9.04 19.70 -6.85
N GLU A 360 -9.65 18.53 -7.00
CA GLU A 360 -11.02 18.35 -7.46
C GLU A 360 -12.01 19.06 -6.55
N MET A 361 -11.83 18.95 -5.22
CA MET A 361 -12.65 19.65 -4.24
C MET A 361 -12.51 21.17 -4.37
N LEU A 362 -11.28 21.68 -4.45
CA LEU A 362 -11.05 23.12 -4.59
C LEU A 362 -11.61 23.68 -5.91
N SER A 363 -11.49 22.92 -7.00
CA SER A 363 -11.88 23.38 -8.34
C SER A 363 -13.40 23.48 -8.52
N HIS A 364 -14.19 22.75 -7.72
CA HIS A 364 -15.66 22.74 -7.79
C HIS A 364 -16.31 23.46 -6.60
N MET A 365 -15.56 24.31 -5.91
CA MET A 365 -16.13 25.20 -4.88
C MET A 365 -17.13 26.17 -5.50
N GLY A 366 -18.20 26.47 -4.75
CA GLY A 366 -19.11 27.54 -5.08
C GLY A 366 -18.50 28.92 -4.83
N PRO A 367 -19.16 30.01 -5.29
CA PRO A 367 -18.67 31.37 -5.12
C PRO A 367 -18.38 31.74 -3.67
N LYS A 368 -19.26 31.41 -2.71
CA LYS A 368 -19.04 31.79 -1.29
C LYS A 368 -17.83 31.05 -0.71
N ALA A 369 -17.68 29.78 -1.04
CA ALA A 369 -16.53 28.96 -0.63
C ALA A 369 -15.20 29.49 -1.20
N LYS A 370 -15.19 29.94 -2.45
CA LYS A 370 -13.99 30.59 -3.03
C LYS A 370 -13.62 31.88 -2.31
N HIS A 371 -14.60 32.70 -1.93
CA HIS A 371 -14.33 33.91 -1.14
C HIS A 371 -13.82 33.59 0.27
N ALA A 372 -14.36 32.55 0.92
CA ALA A 372 -13.83 32.06 2.19
C ALA A 372 -12.37 31.58 2.06
N LEU A 373 -12.05 30.85 0.98
CA LEU A 373 -10.69 30.44 0.67
C LEU A 373 -9.76 31.64 0.41
N LEU A 374 -10.26 32.67 -0.29
CA LEU A 374 -9.51 33.91 -0.51
C LEU A 374 -9.21 34.64 0.79
N ARG A 375 -10.21 34.77 1.68
CA ARG A 375 -10.02 35.34 3.03
C ARG A 375 -8.94 34.56 3.79
N LEU A 376 -9.00 33.23 3.75
CA LEU A 376 -7.96 32.38 4.37
C LEU A 376 -6.57 32.67 3.80
N TYR A 377 -6.41 32.97 2.52
CA TYR A 377 -5.10 33.30 1.94
C TYR A 377 -4.61 34.70 2.29
N ASN A 378 -5.50 35.67 2.46
CA ASN A 378 -5.11 37.02 2.85
C ASN A 378 -4.70 37.12 4.32
N LEU A 379 -5.21 36.27 5.22
CA LEU A 379 -4.78 36.24 6.62
C LEU A 379 -3.25 35.99 6.80
N PRO A 380 -2.65 34.90 6.29
CA PRO A 380 -1.21 34.66 6.39
C PRO A 380 -0.40 35.62 5.52
N TRP A 381 -0.98 36.14 4.43
CA TRP A 381 -0.34 37.15 3.58
C TRP A 381 -0.11 38.47 4.33
N GLN A 382 -1.12 38.94 5.08
CA GLN A 382 -1.05 40.17 5.86
C GLN A 382 -0.26 39.98 7.17
N SER A 383 -0.48 38.88 7.89
CA SER A 383 0.12 38.64 9.21
C SER A 383 1.54 38.07 9.16
N GLY A 384 2.01 37.64 7.99
CA GLY A 384 3.29 36.92 7.84
C GLY A 384 3.34 35.55 8.53
N THR A 385 2.23 35.11 9.14
CA THR A 385 2.17 33.87 9.91
C THR A 385 1.37 32.82 9.15
N THR A 386 1.98 31.68 8.85
CA THR A 386 1.34 30.61 8.08
C THR A 386 0.79 29.48 8.96
N GLN A 387 0.14 28.52 8.32
CA GLN A 387 -0.34 27.29 8.93
C GLN A 387 0.78 26.27 9.14
N PRO A 388 0.94 25.70 10.35
CA PRO A 388 1.90 24.60 10.55
C PRO A 388 1.65 23.43 9.61
N THR A 389 0.38 23.12 9.31
CA THR A 389 0.03 22.04 8.37
C THR A 389 0.52 22.29 6.94
N TRP A 390 0.67 23.54 6.52
CA TRP A 390 1.20 23.90 5.20
C TRP A 390 2.72 23.73 5.13
N GLN A 391 3.41 23.75 6.27
CA GLN A 391 4.85 23.50 6.38
C GLN A 391 5.20 22.00 6.51
N THR A 392 4.20 21.13 6.64
CA THR A 392 4.40 19.69 6.77
C THR A 392 4.07 18.95 5.47
N ALA A 393 4.77 17.84 5.22
CA ALA A 393 4.52 16.97 4.08
C ALA A 393 4.44 15.51 4.50
N VAL A 394 3.59 14.73 3.81
CA VAL A 394 3.65 13.26 3.88
C VAL A 394 4.70 12.78 2.87
N VAL A 395 5.77 12.16 3.35
CA VAL A 395 6.83 11.64 2.49
C VAL A 395 6.57 10.18 2.16
N ILE A 396 6.45 9.86 0.87
CA ILE A 396 6.31 8.49 0.38
C ILE A 396 7.58 8.07 -0.37
N PRO A 397 8.33 7.07 0.14
CA PRO A 397 9.44 6.47 -0.58
C PRO A 397 8.95 5.75 -1.84
N ILE A 398 9.49 6.08 -3.02
CA ILE A 398 9.19 5.39 -4.27
C ILE A 398 10.45 4.71 -4.79
N LEU A 399 10.38 3.39 -5.01
CA LEU A 399 11.48 2.62 -5.57
C LEU A 399 11.90 3.17 -6.95
N LYS A 400 13.21 3.34 -7.14
CA LYS A 400 13.80 3.68 -8.44
C LYS A 400 13.77 2.44 -9.33
N LYS A 401 13.48 2.63 -10.62
CA LYS A 401 13.38 1.54 -11.58
C LYS A 401 14.70 0.77 -11.64
N GLY A 402 14.65 -0.56 -11.51
CA GLY A 402 15.81 -1.45 -11.63
C GLY A 402 16.78 -1.39 -10.46
N LYS A 403 16.39 -0.80 -9.32
CA LYS A 403 17.20 -0.79 -8.09
C LYS A 403 16.68 -1.82 -7.10
N LYS A 404 17.55 -2.28 -6.20
CA LYS A 404 17.24 -3.32 -5.20
C LYS A 404 16.26 -2.79 -4.17
N ALA A 405 15.15 -3.49 -3.94
CA ALA A 405 14.10 -3.05 -3.03
C ALA A 405 14.51 -3.11 -1.55
N SER A 406 15.54 -3.91 -1.23
CA SER A 406 16.13 -4.06 0.10
C SER A 406 17.01 -2.89 0.56
N ASP A 407 17.44 -1.99 -0.33
CA ASP A 407 18.33 -0.87 -0.01
C ASP A 407 17.58 0.47 0.12
N LEU A 408 17.81 1.21 1.20
CA LEU A 408 17.27 2.56 1.44
C LEU A 408 17.62 3.53 0.29
N ALA A 409 18.83 3.48 -0.26
CA ALA A 409 19.28 4.38 -1.32
C ALA A 409 18.56 4.18 -2.66
N SER A 410 17.89 3.03 -2.82
CA SER A 410 17.08 2.70 -3.98
C SER A 410 15.76 3.47 -4.04
N TYR A 411 15.35 4.13 -2.96
CA TYR A 411 14.10 4.89 -2.92
C TYR A 411 14.35 6.38 -3.10
N ARG A 412 13.38 7.07 -3.70
CA ARG A 412 13.34 8.54 -3.74
C ARG A 412 12.19 9.03 -2.86
N PRO A 413 12.40 10.06 -2.02
CA PRO A 413 11.32 10.66 -1.26
C PRO A 413 10.44 11.49 -2.20
N ILE A 414 9.12 11.28 -2.12
CA ILE A 414 8.14 12.17 -2.76
C ILE A 414 7.27 12.80 -1.67
N SER A 415 7.26 14.12 -1.63
CA SER A 415 6.55 14.89 -0.61
C SER A 415 5.15 15.30 -1.08
N PHE A 416 4.14 14.92 -0.31
CA PHE A 416 2.76 15.36 -0.50
C PHE A 416 2.42 16.46 0.52
N THR A 417 2.52 17.71 0.07
CA THR A 417 2.07 18.90 0.81
C THR A 417 0.59 19.21 0.54
N SER A 418 0.01 20.02 1.43
CA SER A 418 -1.39 20.49 1.34
C SER A 418 -1.72 21.08 -0.03
N THR A 419 -2.86 20.68 -0.60
CA THR A 419 -3.34 21.27 -1.86
C THR A 419 -3.75 22.73 -1.69
N ILE A 420 -4.20 23.10 -0.47
CA ILE A 420 -4.53 24.48 -0.12
C ILE A 420 -3.26 25.35 -0.15
N SER A 421 -2.17 24.89 0.47
CA SER A 421 -0.86 25.57 0.41
C SER A 421 -0.37 25.74 -1.03
N LYS A 422 -0.36 24.65 -1.82
CA LYS A 422 0.08 24.66 -3.22
C LYS A 422 -0.69 25.63 -4.12
N THR A 423 -1.93 25.95 -3.75
CA THR A 423 -2.75 26.91 -4.49
C THR A 423 -2.33 28.33 -4.15
N MET A 424 -2.07 28.65 -2.89
CA MET A 424 -1.49 29.93 -2.48
C MET A 424 -0.10 30.15 -3.08
N GLU A 425 0.78 29.15 -2.99
CA GLU A 425 2.12 29.17 -3.59
C GLU A 425 2.06 29.51 -5.08
N ARG A 426 1.02 29.04 -5.79
CA ARG A 426 0.81 29.34 -7.21
C ARG A 426 0.38 30.78 -7.45
N MET A 427 -0.38 31.37 -6.55
CA MET A 427 -0.75 32.79 -6.60
C MET A 427 0.48 33.67 -6.34
N VAL A 428 1.25 33.35 -5.30
CA VAL A 428 2.54 34.00 -5.01
C VAL A 428 3.49 33.91 -6.20
N ASN A 429 3.64 32.72 -6.77
CA ASN A 429 4.46 32.49 -7.95
C ASN A 429 3.96 33.33 -9.15
N GLY A 430 2.65 33.48 -9.33
CA GLY A 430 2.08 34.36 -10.36
C GLY A 430 2.56 35.81 -10.22
N ARG A 431 2.53 36.35 -9.01
CA ARG A 431 3.05 37.70 -8.71
C ARG A 431 4.56 37.82 -8.90
N LEU A 432 5.32 36.81 -8.48
CA LEU A 432 6.77 36.78 -8.67
C LEU A 432 7.14 36.81 -10.16
N TYR A 433 6.49 35.99 -10.98
CA TYR A 433 6.71 36.01 -12.43
C TYR A 433 6.39 37.37 -13.04
N GLN A 434 5.25 37.96 -12.68
CA GLN A 434 4.87 39.29 -13.18
C GLN A 434 5.92 40.34 -12.79
N TYR A 435 6.34 40.37 -11.52
CA TYR A 435 7.35 41.32 -11.05
C TYR A 435 8.71 41.13 -11.74
N MET A 436 9.11 39.90 -12.03
CA MET A 436 10.37 39.62 -12.74
C MET A 436 10.28 40.06 -14.22
N GLU A 437 9.15 39.84 -14.88
CA GLU A 437 8.91 40.32 -16.24
C GLU A 437 8.90 41.84 -16.32
N ASP A 438 8.23 42.52 -15.38
CA ASP A 438 8.15 43.98 -15.32
C ASP A 438 9.52 44.64 -15.06
N LYS A 439 10.45 43.94 -14.40
CA LYS A 439 11.84 44.40 -14.18
C LYS A 439 12.81 44.08 -15.30
N ASN A 440 12.48 43.09 -16.14
CA ASN A 440 13.30 42.68 -17.28
C ASN A 440 12.89 43.38 -18.58
N ARG A 441 11.80 44.16 -18.56
CA ARG A 441 11.46 45.17 -19.57
C ARG A 441 12.11 46.49 -19.21
#